data_AF-A0A0D2BVY2-F1
#
_entry.id   AF-A0A0D2BVY2-F1
#
_cell.length_a   1.000
_cell.length_b   1.000
_cell.length_c   1.000
_cell.angle_alpha   90.00
_cell.angle_beta   90.00
_cell.angle_gamma   90.00
#
_symmetry.space_group_name_H-M   'P 1'
#
loop_
_entity.id
_entity.type
_entity.pdbx_description
1 polymer ?
#
loop_
_entity_poly.entity_id
_entity_poly.type
_entity_poly.pdbx_seq_one_letter_code
_entity_poly.pdbx_strand_id
1 'polypeptide(L)'
;MLAFFRPVIHPKQFQREYHQFWKNPTAVSVPWLGLLFSMLQLSAQVSSQLRSNASQPVLDMDETVANFRHCALECLTLEDYAKADIHLLQGMLTHLEAEYFQSLDPQANFYILTGTIVRVALMINLHRDPRHFSNLSPFEAETRRRLWLCIVHGDILLSFQMGLPSMIPYGQSDTGMPKNLREDDFDEDTKVLPESRPIDGTTNVAFYLAKAPVIELLGRIATHLQDVHVPKEAVHNLDAQLRTARAGVPAYYQVRPIEEALIDPAYVIMRRYAVDQICLTGFCILHRKGMVAARFDEHSIYSRKACIDAAMTMLEYQNVRHHESKPGGRLAGLRGTMLSFTKNDWLLAAMLICLDIHLSTTTATKSTNKSSDLSIWGRDRRDEMLKALETSYYIWKEYSAESAEALKASEALAAMLAKIRPESGIMTKYGGVPGSSSCANGRSESVPDSNMTSCAPLQSSTSRAGLQVPDMFAEPGNIDWDELDRYFISTGTAPATVDNTFGSAEDWLNNDLWTMSQDC
;
A
#
# COMPACT_ATOMS: atom_id res chain seq x y z
N MET A 1 -10.50 -8.79 9.93
CA MET A 1 -9.14 -9.12 10.42
C MET A 1 -8.05 -8.43 9.58
N LEU A 2 -8.36 -7.84 8.41
CA LEU A 2 -7.36 -7.45 7.40
C LEU A 2 -7.52 -6.05 6.79
N ALA A 3 -8.43 -5.23 7.32
CA ALA A 3 -8.85 -4.03 6.62
C ALA A 3 -7.94 -2.82 6.90
N PHE A 4 -7.27 -2.36 5.85
CA PHE A 4 -6.60 -1.06 5.70
C PHE A 4 -7.53 0.11 6.12
N PHE A 5 -8.80 0.00 5.71
CA PHE A 5 -9.98 0.74 6.17
C PHE A 5 -11.11 -0.29 6.26
N ARG A 6 -11.79 -0.45 7.41
CA ARG A 6 -12.93 -1.41 7.50
C ARG A 6 -14.20 -0.70 7.08
N PRO A 7 -14.91 -1.17 6.04
CA PRO A 7 -16.26 -0.70 5.75
C PRO A 7 -17.14 -0.82 7.00
N VAL A 8 -17.80 0.27 7.35
CA VAL A 8 -18.59 0.35 8.58
C VAL A 8 -19.96 -0.20 8.28
N ILE A 9 -20.10 -1.52 8.46
CA ILE A 9 -21.37 -2.23 8.36
C ILE A 9 -21.79 -2.60 9.78
N HIS A 10 -22.96 -2.13 10.22
CA HIS A 10 -23.48 -2.47 11.53
C HIS A 10 -24.05 -3.90 11.53
N PRO A 11 -23.49 -4.86 12.29
CA PRO A 11 -23.81 -6.28 12.14
C PRO A 11 -25.29 -6.60 12.40
N LYS A 12 -25.86 -6.03 13.46
CA LYS A 12 -27.26 -6.27 13.83
C LYS A 12 -28.25 -5.67 12.85
N GLN A 13 -27.94 -4.48 12.33
CA GLN A 13 -28.75 -3.83 11.30
C GLN A 13 -28.75 -4.70 10.05
N PHE A 14 -27.55 -5.04 9.54
CA PHE A 14 -27.42 -5.85 8.35
C PHE A 14 -28.08 -7.22 8.51
N GLN A 15 -27.97 -7.86 9.68
CA GLN A 15 -28.63 -9.14 9.95
C GLN A 15 -30.15 -9.04 9.87
N ARG A 16 -30.75 -7.96 10.40
CA ARG A 16 -32.20 -7.72 10.28
C ARG A 16 -32.61 -7.49 8.83
N GLU A 17 -31.88 -6.63 8.12
CA GLU A 17 -32.09 -6.37 6.68
C GLU A 17 -31.99 -7.67 5.87
N TYR A 18 -30.98 -8.50 6.15
CA TYR A 18 -30.77 -9.79 5.50
C TYR A 18 -31.90 -10.79 5.78
N HIS A 19 -32.40 -10.87 7.02
CA HIS A 19 -33.57 -11.70 7.32
C HIS A 19 -34.83 -11.19 6.63
N GLN A 20 -34.99 -9.88 6.47
CA GLN A 20 -36.11 -9.29 5.76
C GLN A 20 -36.02 -9.55 4.25
N PHE A 21 -34.82 -9.48 3.68
CA PHE A 21 -34.56 -9.84 2.29
C PHE A 21 -35.06 -11.25 1.94
N TRP A 22 -34.78 -12.25 2.77
CA TRP A 22 -35.28 -13.62 2.53
C TRP A 22 -36.80 -13.77 2.62
N LYS A 23 -37.49 -12.86 3.33
CA LYS A 23 -38.96 -12.85 3.39
C LYS A 23 -39.57 -12.11 2.19
N ASN A 24 -38.90 -11.06 1.71
CA ASN A 24 -39.34 -10.26 0.58
C ASN A 24 -38.12 -9.74 -0.22
N PRO A 25 -37.62 -10.51 -1.21
CA PRO A 25 -36.40 -10.16 -1.94
C PRO A 25 -36.49 -8.87 -2.75
N THR A 26 -37.71 -8.44 -3.13
CA THR A 26 -37.93 -7.22 -3.91
C THR A 26 -37.99 -5.94 -3.06
N ALA A 27 -37.87 -6.06 -1.73
CA ALA A 27 -37.99 -4.91 -0.82
C ALA A 27 -36.68 -4.13 -0.61
N VAL A 28 -35.53 -4.72 -0.95
CA VAL A 28 -34.21 -4.11 -0.74
C VAL A 28 -33.82 -3.21 -1.91
N SER A 29 -32.97 -2.22 -1.65
CA SER A 29 -32.42 -1.36 -2.68
C SER A 29 -31.33 -2.09 -3.49
N VAL A 30 -31.11 -1.66 -4.73
CA VAL A 30 -30.00 -2.18 -5.57
C VAL A 30 -28.64 -1.96 -4.91
N PRO A 31 -28.32 -0.78 -4.31
CA PRO A 31 -27.08 -0.62 -3.55
C PRO A 31 -26.90 -1.61 -2.40
N TRP A 32 -27.98 -1.99 -1.70
CA TRP A 32 -27.92 -3.01 -0.65
C TRP A 32 -27.54 -4.39 -1.21
N LEU A 33 -28.06 -4.76 -2.39
CA LEU A 33 -27.64 -5.98 -3.09
C LEU A 33 -26.16 -5.91 -3.47
N GLY A 34 -25.69 -4.76 -3.94
CA GLY A 34 -24.27 -4.54 -4.25
C GLY A 34 -23.37 -4.70 -3.03
N LEU A 35 -23.80 -4.19 -1.87
CA LEU A 35 -23.15 -4.44 -0.59
C LEU A 35 -23.11 -5.94 -0.25
N LEU A 36 -24.24 -6.64 -0.36
CA LEU A 36 -24.31 -8.08 -0.08
C LEU A 36 -23.36 -8.87 -1.00
N PHE A 37 -23.36 -8.62 -2.31
CA PHE A 37 -22.46 -9.28 -3.25
C PHE A 37 -20.99 -8.99 -2.95
N SER A 38 -20.65 -7.76 -2.57
CA SER A 38 -19.29 -7.39 -2.15
C SER A 38 -18.85 -8.14 -0.89
N MET A 39 -19.75 -8.29 0.09
CA MET A 39 -19.50 -9.09 1.30
C MET A 39 -19.30 -10.57 0.97
N LEU A 40 -20.07 -11.12 0.04
CA LEU A 40 -19.93 -12.51 -0.41
C LEU A 40 -18.63 -12.74 -1.17
N GLN A 41 -18.24 -11.81 -2.06
CA GLN A 41 -16.95 -11.79 -2.76
C GLN A 41 -15.80 -11.87 -1.74
N LEU A 42 -15.74 -10.91 -0.80
CA LEU A 42 -14.69 -10.85 0.21
C LEU A 42 -14.66 -12.11 1.10
N SER A 43 -15.84 -12.60 1.51
CA SER A 43 -15.95 -13.80 2.35
C SER A 43 -15.45 -15.06 1.64
N ALA A 44 -15.77 -15.21 0.35
CA ALA A 44 -15.31 -16.32 -0.47
C ALA A 44 -13.77 -16.29 -0.64
N GLN A 45 -13.20 -15.12 -0.93
CA GLN A 45 -11.75 -14.92 -1.05
C GLN A 45 -11.01 -15.24 0.26
N VAL A 46 -11.46 -14.66 1.38
CA VAL A 46 -10.85 -14.89 2.71
C VAL A 46 -10.91 -16.36 3.10
N SER A 47 -12.04 -17.02 2.83
CA SER A 47 -12.19 -18.43 3.13
C SER A 47 -11.29 -19.31 2.26
N SER A 48 -11.02 -18.93 1.00
CA SER A 48 -10.06 -19.63 0.14
C SER A 48 -8.64 -19.55 0.71
N GLN A 49 -8.19 -18.36 1.10
CA GLN A 49 -6.83 -18.16 1.63
C GLN A 49 -6.58 -18.82 3.00
N LEU A 50 -7.61 -18.94 3.84
CA LEU A 50 -7.50 -19.57 5.17
C LEU A 50 -7.55 -21.11 5.12
N ARG A 51 -8.13 -21.71 4.07
CA ARG A 51 -8.36 -23.16 3.94
C ARG A 51 -7.22 -23.90 3.24
N SER A 52 -5.97 -23.60 3.59
CA SER A 52 -4.80 -24.25 2.95
C SER A 52 -4.67 -25.76 3.21
N ASN A 53 -5.48 -26.37 4.10
CA ASN A 53 -5.32 -27.78 4.54
C ASN A 53 -6.62 -28.63 4.57
N ALA A 54 -7.74 -28.22 3.96
CA ALA A 54 -8.98 -29.01 3.98
C ALA A 54 -9.43 -29.44 2.57
N SER A 55 -10.10 -30.60 2.53
CA SER A 55 -10.64 -31.34 1.38
C SER A 55 -11.20 -30.51 0.21
N GLN A 56 -11.18 -31.12 -0.99
CA GLN A 56 -11.52 -30.48 -2.27
C GLN A 56 -12.74 -29.54 -2.19
N PRO A 57 -12.68 -28.37 -2.86
CA PRO A 57 -13.79 -27.43 -2.88
C PRO A 57 -15.07 -28.09 -3.42
N VAL A 58 -16.20 -27.86 -2.75
CA VAL A 58 -17.53 -28.24 -3.26
C VAL A 58 -17.93 -27.38 -4.46
N LEU A 59 -17.32 -26.21 -4.62
CA LEU A 59 -17.60 -25.21 -5.65
C LEU A 59 -16.28 -24.67 -6.24
N ASP A 60 -16.30 -24.29 -7.51
CA ASP A 60 -15.24 -23.48 -8.11
C ASP A 60 -15.25 -22.10 -7.44
N MET A 61 -14.25 -21.88 -6.57
CA MET A 61 -14.16 -20.66 -5.78
C MET A 61 -13.80 -19.45 -6.64
N ASP A 62 -13.05 -19.64 -7.73
CA ASP A 62 -12.62 -18.54 -8.59
C ASP A 62 -13.80 -18.05 -9.44
N GLU A 63 -14.58 -18.99 -10.00
CA GLU A 63 -15.83 -18.67 -10.70
C GLU A 63 -16.84 -17.99 -9.75
N THR A 64 -16.99 -18.51 -8.53
CA THR A 64 -17.88 -17.93 -7.51
C THR A 64 -17.51 -16.49 -7.17
N VAL A 65 -16.20 -16.23 -6.96
CA VAL A 65 -15.69 -14.88 -6.68
C VAL A 65 -15.91 -13.95 -7.87
N ALA A 66 -15.66 -14.42 -9.09
CA ALA A 66 -15.89 -13.64 -10.31
C ALA A 66 -17.36 -13.26 -10.49
N ASN A 67 -18.28 -14.18 -10.22
CA ASN A 67 -19.73 -13.94 -10.31
C ASN A 67 -20.19 -12.90 -9.27
N PHE A 68 -19.79 -13.05 -8.00
CA PHE A 68 -20.13 -12.05 -6.98
C PHE A 68 -19.53 -10.68 -7.27
N ARG A 69 -18.29 -10.62 -7.77
CA ARG A 69 -17.66 -9.38 -8.21
C ARG A 69 -18.45 -8.70 -9.33
N HIS A 70 -18.88 -9.46 -10.34
CA HIS A 70 -19.68 -8.93 -11.44
C HIS A 70 -21.01 -8.35 -10.95
N CYS A 71 -21.78 -9.10 -10.16
CA CYS A 71 -23.05 -8.62 -9.63
C CYS A 71 -22.88 -7.41 -8.70
N ALA A 72 -21.79 -7.36 -7.90
CA ALA A 72 -21.47 -6.20 -7.08
C ALA A 72 -21.25 -4.94 -7.95
N LEU A 73 -20.45 -5.05 -9.03
CA LEU A 73 -20.19 -3.94 -9.93
C LEU A 73 -21.46 -3.41 -10.62
N GLU A 74 -22.33 -4.32 -11.08
CA GLU A 74 -23.62 -3.93 -11.67
C GLU A 74 -24.51 -3.18 -10.67
N CYS A 75 -24.58 -3.66 -9.43
CA CYS A 75 -25.43 -3.05 -8.40
C CYS A 75 -24.87 -1.73 -7.84
N LEU A 76 -23.55 -1.56 -7.84
CA LEU A 76 -22.88 -0.38 -7.27
C LEU A 76 -22.63 0.72 -8.30
N THR A 77 -22.88 0.46 -9.59
CA THR A 77 -22.83 1.48 -10.63
C THR A 77 -24.18 2.18 -10.69
N LEU A 78 -24.20 3.45 -10.28
CA LEU A 78 -25.41 4.27 -10.40
C LEU A 78 -25.44 5.02 -11.74
N GLU A 79 -26.62 5.04 -12.36
CA GLU A 79 -26.94 5.97 -13.44
C GLU A 79 -27.09 7.42 -12.91
N ASP A 80 -27.51 7.56 -11.65
CA ASP A 80 -27.74 8.86 -10.99
C ASP A 80 -27.18 8.87 -9.56
N TYR A 81 -25.98 9.43 -9.41
CA TYR A 81 -25.31 9.58 -8.12
C TYR A 81 -26.01 10.55 -7.15
N ALA A 82 -27.02 11.32 -7.59
CA ALA A 82 -27.84 12.13 -6.67
C ALA A 82 -28.67 11.29 -5.70
N LYS A 83 -28.90 10.01 -6.02
CA LYS A 83 -29.62 9.04 -5.18
C LYS A 83 -28.70 8.22 -4.27
N ALA A 84 -27.43 8.60 -4.15
CA ALA A 84 -26.48 7.89 -3.31
C ALA A 84 -26.95 7.83 -1.85
N ASP A 85 -26.84 6.64 -1.27
CA ASP A 85 -27.17 6.38 0.13
C ASP A 85 -25.95 5.77 0.86
N ILE A 86 -26.15 5.45 2.15
CA ILE A 86 -25.12 4.85 2.98
C ILE A 86 -24.77 3.44 2.50
N HIS A 87 -25.74 2.67 2.00
CA HIS A 87 -25.53 1.31 1.50
C HIS A 87 -24.64 1.29 0.26
N LEU A 88 -24.80 2.25 -0.65
CA LEU A 88 -23.91 2.44 -1.80
C LEU A 88 -22.47 2.62 -1.36
N LEU A 89 -22.21 3.56 -0.43
CA LEU A 89 -20.85 3.81 0.05
C LEU A 89 -20.27 2.61 0.80
N GLN A 90 -21.05 1.95 1.65
CA GLN A 90 -20.65 0.72 2.32
C GLN A 90 -20.29 -0.37 1.28
N GLY A 91 -21.10 -0.51 0.24
CA GLY A 91 -20.88 -1.47 -0.85
C GLY A 91 -19.63 -1.16 -1.65
N MET A 92 -19.45 0.09 -2.11
CA MET A 92 -18.26 0.53 -2.84
C MET A 92 -16.97 0.35 -2.02
N LEU A 93 -16.99 0.67 -0.73
CA LEU A 93 -15.84 0.45 0.16
C LEU A 93 -15.55 -1.03 0.38
N THR A 94 -16.59 -1.85 0.52
CA THR A 94 -16.44 -3.31 0.69
C THR A 94 -15.90 -3.95 -0.59
N HIS A 95 -16.38 -3.51 -1.75
CA HIS A 95 -15.85 -3.92 -3.04
C HIS A 95 -14.38 -3.50 -3.19
N LEU A 96 -14.03 -2.26 -2.88
CA LEU A 96 -12.63 -1.80 -2.90
C LEU A 96 -11.75 -2.65 -1.96
N GLU A 97 -12.22 -3.01 -0.77
CA GLU A 97 -11.51 -3.92 0.12
C GLU A 97 -11.32 -5.32 -0.51
N ALA A 98 -12.34 -5.86 -1.17
CA ALA A 98 -12.28 -7.16 -1.84
C ALA A 98 -11.29 -7.17 -3.03
N GLU A 99 -11.29 -6.13 -3.86
CA GLU A 99 -10.33 -5.99 -4.96
C GLU A 99 -8.90 -5.84 -4.43
N TYR A 100 -8.74 -5.03 -3.37
CA TYR A 100 -7.44 -4.83 -2.74
C TYR A 100 -6.90 -6.10 -2.08
N PHE A 101 -7.78 -6.89 -1.47
CA PHE A 101 -7.42 -8.16 -0.84
C PHE A 101 -6.93 -9.22 -1.84
N GLN A 102 -7.44 -9.19 -3.07
CA GLN A 102 -7.01 -10.08 -4.15
C GLN A 102 -5.72 -9.62 -4.82
N SER A 103 -5.41 -8.33 -4.79
CA SER A 103 -4.27 -7.78 -5.52
C SER A 103 -2.96 -7.93 -4.77
N LEU A 104 -1.99 -8.59 -5.39
CA LEU A 104 -0.63 -8.72 -4.85
C LEU A 104 0.23 -7.47 -5.07
N ASP A 105 -0.15 -6.65 -6.06
CA ASP A 105 0.57 -5.46 -6.53
C ASP A 105 -0.36 -4.21 -6.50
N PRO A 106 0.16 -2.97 -6.50
CA PRO A 106 -0.65 -1.75 -6.54
C PRO A 106 -1.36 -1.57 -7.89
N GLN A 107 -2.61 -1.10 -7.89
CA GLN A 107 -3.39 -0.86 -9.11
C GLN A 107 -3.91 0.58 -9.17
N ALA A 108 -3.71 1.26 -10.30
CA ALA A 108 -4.22 2.63 -10.52
C ALA A 108 -5.74 2.75 -10.34
N ASN A 109 -6.48 1.68 -10.65
CA ASN A 109 -7.93 1.61 -10.48
C ASN A 109 -8.36 1.84 -9.02
N PHE A 110 -7.53 1.50 -8.03
CA PHE A 110 -7.85 1.74 -6.61
C PHE A 110 -7.91 3.22 -6.29
N TYR A 111 -7.03 4.04 -6.87
CA TYR A 111 -7.07 5.48 -6.70
C TYR A 111 -8.32 6.09 -7.36
N ILE A 112 -8.67 5.65 -8.57
CA ILE A 112 -9.86 6.12 -9.28
C ILE A 112 -11.16 5.77 -8.55
N LEU A 113 -11.27 4.53 -8.06
CA LEU A 113 -12.43 4.09 -7.28
C LEU A 113 -12.52 4.85 -5.97
N THR A 114 -11.40 5.04 -5.26
CA THR A 114 -11.34 5.85 -4.04
C THR A 114 -11.80 7.29 -4.29
N GLY A 115 -11.37 7.91 -5.39
CA GLY A 115 -11.83 9.26 -5.76
C GLY A 115 -13.33 9.33 -6.03
N THR A 116 -13.90 8.27 -6.58
CA THR A 116 -15.35 8.17 -6.78
C THR A 116 -16.09 8.03 -5.44
N ILE A 117 -15.58 7.18 -4.54
CA ILE A 117 -16.10 7.04 -3.16
C ILE A 117 -16.04 8.38 -2.42
N VAL A 118 -14.92 9.10 -2.50
CA VAL A 118 -14.76 10.43 -1.88
C VAL A 118 -15.82 11.39 -2.42
N ARG A 119 -16.00 11.50 -3.74
CA ARG A 119 -17.00 12.39 -4.35
C ARG A 119 -18.42 12.05 -3.91
N VAL A 120 -18.79 10.76 -3.90
CA VAL A 120 -20.10 10.30 -3.44
C VAL A 120 -20.32 10.64 -1.96
N ALA A 121 -19.30 10.43 -1.12
CA ALA A 121 -19.33 10.78 0.29
C ALA A 121 -19.48 12.29 0.53
N LEU A 122 -18.83 13.11 -0.30
CA LEU A 122 -19.00 14.57 -0.28
C LEU A 122 -20.42 14.96 -0.66
N MET A 123 -21.01 14.36 -1.71
CA MET A 123 -22.37 14.64 -2.17
C MET A 123 -23.43 14.37 -1.10
N ILE A 124 -23.27 13.31 -0.30
CA ILE A 124 -24.21 13.00 0.80
C ILE A 124 -23.81 13.64 2.15
N ASN A 125 -22.88 14.60 2.10
CA ASN A 125 -22.40 15.43 3.22
C ASN A 125 -21.70 14.67 4.36
N LEU A 126 -20.97 13.57 4.09
CA LEU A 126 -20.21 12.87 5.14
C LEU A 126 -19.03 13.67 5.69
N HIS A 127 -18.55 14.67 4.96
CA HIS A 127 -17.50 15.58 5.42
C HIS A 127 -17.99 16.59 6.46
N ARG A 128 -19.31 16.75 6.62
CA ARG A 128 -19.95 17.64 7.58
C ARG A 128 -20.38 16.89 8.83
N ASP A 129 -20.01 17.40 10.00
CA ASP A 129 -20.34 16.70 11.25
C ASP A 129 -21.86 16.54 11.42
N PRO A 130 -22.35 15.32 11.75
CA PRO A 130 -23.76 15.05 11.97
C PRO A 130 -24.47 15.98 12.95
N ARG A 131 -23.75 16.65 13.87
CA ARG A 131 -24.32 17.62 14.82
C ARG A 131 -25.03 18.80 14.16
N HIS A 132 -24.74 19.08 12.89
CA HIS A 132 -25.35 20.17 12.13
C HIS A 132 -26.71 19.80 11.54
N PHE A 133 -27.10 18.52 11.59
CA PHE A 133 -28.33 18.01 11.02
C PHE A 133 -29.28 17.55 12.13
N SER A 134 -30.44 18.19 12.25
CA SER A 134 -31.43 17.88 13.30
C SER A 134 -32.24 16.62 13.03
N ASN A 135 -32.23 16.11 11.79
CA ASN A 135 -33.03 14.98 11.34
C ASN A 135 -32.30 13.62 11.43
N LEU A 136 -31.05 13.59 11.89
CA LEU A 136 -30.28 12.34 12.03
C LEU A 136 -30.46 11.76 13.43
N SER A 137 -30.76 10.47 13.50
CA SER A 137 -30.70 9.70 14.75
C SER A 137 -29.25 9.60 15.25
N PRO A 138 -29.04 9.32 16.55
CA PRO A 138 -27.70 9.08 17.08
C PRO A 138 -26.98 7.91 16.39
N PHE A 139 -27.72 6.89 15.97
CA PHE A 139 -27.21 5.75 15.21
C PHE A 139 -26.67 6.16 13.84
N GLU A 140 -27.44 6.94 13.08
CA GLU A 140 -27.02 7.44 11.77
C GLU A 140 -25.83 8.39 11.89
N ALA A 141 -25.83 9.26 12.89
CA ALA A 141 -24.73 10.17 13.17
C ALA A 141 -23.42 9.41 13.43
N GLU A 142 -23.44 8.40 14.30
CA GLU A 142 -22.26 7.58 14.59
C GLU A 142 -21.81 6.77 13.37
N THR A 143 -22.75 6.17 12.62
CA THR A 143 -22.45 5.42 11.39
C THR A 143 -21.77 6.31 10.35
N ARG A 144 -22.26 7.54 10.17
CA ARG A 144 -21.66 8.54 9.25
C ARG A 144 -20.24 8.94 9.68
N ARG A 145 -19.99 9.21 10.97
CA ARG A 145 -18.63 9.53 11.47
C ARG A 145 -17.66 8.37 11.25
N ARG A 146 -18.09 7.15 11.55
CA ARG A 146 -17.27 5.94 11.32
C ARG A 146 -16.96 5.76 9.83
N LEU A 147 -17.95 5.95 8.95
CA LEU A 147 -17.79 5.80 7.51
C LEU A 147 -16.82 6.85 6.95
N TRP A 148 -16.97 8.10 7.38
CA TRP A 148 -16.05 9.19 7.02
C TRP A 148 -14.61 8.91 7.44
N LEU A 149 -14.38 8.44 8.68
CA LEU A 149 -13.04 8.07 9.16
C LEU A 149 -12.40 6.99 8.26
N CYS A 150 -13.18 6.03 7.79
CA CYS A 150 -12.69 4.96 6.91
C CYS A 150 -12.31 5.50 5.53
N ILE A 151 -13.10 6.42 4.98
CA ILE A 151 -12.83 7.08 3.70
C ILE A 151 -11.57 7.95 3.79
N VAL A 152 -11.41 8.72 4.87
CA VAL A 152 -10.20 9.52 5.14
C VAL A 152 -8.95 8.63 5.19
N HIS A 153 -9.01 7.52 5.93
CA HIS A 153 -7.87 6.60 5.98
C HIS A 153 -7.55 5.99 4.62
N GLY A 154 -8.58 5.56 3.88
CA GLY A 154 -8.41 4.99 2.54
C GLY A 154 -7.79 5.99 1.57
N ASP A 155 -8.31 7.22 1.52
CA ASP A 155 -7.82 8.29 0.66
C ASP A 155 -6.34 8.60 0.93
N ILE A 156 -5.95 8.86 2.18
CA ILE A 156 -4.54 9.18 2.50
C ILE A 156 -3.62 8.05 2.09
N LEU A 157 -3.92 6.83 2.53
CA LEU A 157 -2.98 5.73 2.39
C LEU A 157 -2.88 5.24 0.93
N LEU A 158 -4.00 5.19 0.19
CA LEU A 158 -3.99 4.81 -1.23
C LEU A 158 -3.39 5.91 -2.11
N SER A 159 -3.68 7.18 -1.81
CA SER A 159 -3.06 8.30 -2.53
C SER A 159 -1.55 8.31 -2.31
N PHE A 160 -1.09 8.08 -1.06
CA PHE A 160 0.32 7.93 -0.75
C PHE A 160 0.95 6.73 -1.48
N GLN A 161 0.31 5.56 -1.47
CA GLN A 161 0.82 4.37 -2.18
C GLN A 161 1.00 4.64 -3.69
N MET A 162 0.07 5.41 -4.26
CA MET A 162 0.09 5.82 -5.66
C MET A 162 0.82 7.16 -5.87
N GLY A 163 1.50 7.70 -4.85
CA GLY A 163 2.21 8.97 -4.86
C GLY A 163 1.46 10.16 -5.45
N LEU A 164 0.13 10.10 -5.40
CA LEU A 164 -0.76 11.15 -5.83
C LEU A 164 -1.25 11.95 -4.61
N PRO A 165 -1.76 13.17 -4.80
CA PRO A 165 -2.36 13.94 -3.71
C PRO A 165 -3.62 13.26 -3.18
N SER A 166 -3.83 13.38 -1.86
CA SER A 166 -5.11 13.03 -1.22
C SER A 166 -6.25 13.84 -1.86
N MET A 167 -7.38 13.19 -2.14
CA MET A 167 -8.50 13.80 -2.85
C MET A 167 -9.48 14.54 -1.92
N ILE A 168 -9.38 14.33 -0.60
CA ILE A 168 -10.23 14.99 0.39
C ILE A 168 -9.73 16.42 0.68
N PRO A 169 -10.59 17.44 0.55
CA PRO A 169 -10.27 18.79 0.99
C PRO A 169 -10.38 18.91 2.52
N TYR A 170 -9.32 18.56 3.25
CA TYR A 170 -9.31 18.54 4.71
C TYR A 170 -9.77 19.84 5.36
N GLY A 171 -9.39 21.00 4.80
CA GLY A 171 -9.81 22.31 5.30
C GLY A 171 -11.32 22.60 5.16
N GLN A 172 -12.07 21.76 4.43
CA GLN A 172 -13.51 21.88 4.24
C GLN A 172 -14.30 20.83 5.03
N SER A 173 -13.63 19.94 5.76
CA SER A 173 -14.24 18.86 6.54
C SER A 173 -14.22 19.20 8.03
N ASP A 174 -15.32 18.96 8.74
CA ASP A 174 -15.42 19.24 10.19
C ASP A 174 -15.99 18.07 11.00
N THR A 175 -16.11 16.90 10.37
CA THR A 175 -16.58 15.67 11.01
C THR A 175 -15.64 15.22 12.11
N GLY A 176 -16.16 15.09 13.32
CA GLY A 176 -15.39 14.63 14.47
C GLY A 176 -15.13 13.12 14.46
N MET A 177 -14.19 12.70 15.33
CA MET A 177 -13.89 11.27 15.53
C MET A 177 -15.14 10.50 16.03
N PRO A 178 -15.36 9.26 15.57
CA PRO A 178 -16.42 8.41 16.07
C PRO A 178 -16.18 7.99 17.52
N LYS A 179 -17.25 7.62 18.24
CA LYS A 179 -17.12 7.11 19.60
C LYS A 179 -16.58 5.68 19.59
N ASN A 180 -15.75 5.37 20.59
CA ASN A 180 -15.23 4.04 20.79
C ASN A 180 -16.29 3.12 21.45
N LEU A 181 -17.23 2.64 20.65
CA LEU A 181 -18.34 1.78 21.08
C LEU A 181 -18.29 0.42 20.37
N ARG A 182 -18.70 -0.63 21.07
CA ARG A 182 -18.97 -1.94 20.47
C ARG A 182 -20.19 -1.86 19.58
N GLU A 183 -20.29 -2.78 18.63
CA GLU A 183 -21.46 -2.95 17.76
C GLU A 183 -22.71 -3.37 18.53
N ASP A 184 -22.57 -3.89 19.74
CA ASP A 184 -23.70 -4.23 20.60
C ASP A 184 -24.16 -3.08 21.51
N ASP A 185 -23.39 -1.98 21.58
CA ASP A 185 -23.66 -0.86 22.49
C ASP A 185 -24.76 0.09 21.96
N PHE A 186 -25.09 0.03 20.68
CA PHE A 186 -26.06 0.92 20.03
C PHE A 186 -26.70 0.27 18.79
N ASP A 187 -27.85 0.78 18.40
CA ASP A 187 -28.65 0.38 17.23
C ASP A 187 -29.61 1.52 16.82
N GLU A 188 -30.46 1.28 15.82
CA GLU A 188 -31.39 2.23 15.23
C GLU A 188 -32.39 2.83 16.25
N ASP A 189 -32.68 2.11 17.34
CA ASP A 189 -33.60 2.55 18.38
C ASP A 189 -32.92 3.43 19.45
N THR A 190 -31.58 3.51 19.43
CA THR A 190 -30.77 4.26 20.39
C THR A 190 -31.07 5.77 20.33
N LYS A 191 -31.48 6.35 21.47
CA LYS A 191 -31.80 7.79 21.59
C LYS A 191 -30.64 8.63 22.11
N VAL A 192 -29.70 8.02 22.84
CA VAL A 192 -28.49 8.68 23.33
C VAL A 192 -27.35 7.66 23.25
N LEU A 193 -26.23 8.04 22.60
CA LEU A 193 -25.07 7.17 22.53
C LEU A 193 -24.39 7.05 23.90
N PRO A 194 -23.92 5.85 24.28
CA PRO A 194 -23.09 5.67 25.47
C PRO A 194 -21.80 6.50 25.45
N GLU A 195 -21.12 6.56 26.59
CA GLU A 195 -19.79 7.16 26.67
C GLU A 195 -18.74 6.35 25.91
N SER A 196 -17.74 7.06 25.39
CA SER A 196 -16.65 6.43 24.62
C SER A 196 -15.75 5.61 25.55
N ARG A 197 -15.39 4.40 25.14
CA ARG A 197 -14.49 3.51 25.89
C ARG A 197 -13.01 3.91 25.72
N PRO A 198 -12.13 3.51 26.65
CA PRO A 198 -10.68 3.58 26.45
C PRO A 198 -10.24 2.80 25.19
N ILE A 199 -9.19 3.26 24.52
CA ILE A 199 -8.64 2.63 23.31
C ILE A 199 -7.70 1.47 23.72
N ASP A 200 -8.29 0.37 24.21
CA ASP A 200 -7.61 -0.77 24.83
C ASP A 200 -7.81 -2.10 24.08
N GLY A 201 -8.34 -2.03 22.85
CA GLY A 201 -8.61 -3.22 22.02
C GLY A 201 -9.94 -3.91 22.29
N THR A 202 -10.77 -3.41 23.21
CA THR A 202 -12.08 -4.01 23.56
C THR A 202 -13.19 -3.79 22.53
N THR A 203 -12.95 -2.97 21.50
CA THR A 203 -13.87 -2.71 20.39
C THR A 203 -13.15 -2.88 19.05
N ASN A 204 -13.91 -3.07 17.98
CA ASN A 204 -13.35 -3.12 16.65
C ASN A 204 -12.90 -1.74 16.13
N VAL A 205 -13.58 -0.65 16.54
CA VAL A 205 -13.27 0.72 16.09
C VAL A 205 -12.00 1.26 16.76
N ALA A 206 -11.62 0.73 17.94
CA ALA A 206 -10.44 1.14 18.69
C ALA A 206 -9.14 1.13 17.85
N PHE A 207 -8.96 0.14 16.97
CA PHE A 207 -7.79 0.08 16.09
C PHE A 207 -7.73 1.24 15.10
N TYR A 208 -8.88 1.63 14.54
CA TYR A 208 -8.97 2.74 13.59
C TYR A 208 -8.75 4.08 14.29
N LEU A 209 -9.27 4.24 15.52
CA LEU A 209 -9.03 5.42 16.34
C LEU A 209 -7.56 5.55 16.76
N ALA A 210 -6.92 4.43 17.13
CA ALA A 210 -5.51 4.41 17.53
C ALA A 210 -4.57 4.86 16.40
N LYS A 211 -4.88 4.51 15.15
CA LYS A 211 -4.05 4.87 13.99
C LYS A 211 -4.39 6.22 13.35
N ALA A 212 -5.55 6.81 13.67
CA ALA A 212 -6.00 8.03 13.00
C ALA A 212 -5.01 9.20 13.09
N PRO A 213 -4.46 9.55 14.27
CA PRO A 213 -3.49 10.64 14.37
C PRO A 213 -2.21 10.40 13.54
N VAL A 214 -1.79 9.15 13.43
CA VAL A 214 -0.61 8.75 12.66
C VAL A 214 -0.89 8.90 11.16
N ILE A 215 -2.05 8.45 10.68
CA ILE A 215 -2.43 8.55 9.26
C ILE A 215 -2.62 10.00 8.85
N GLU A 216 -3.32 10.82 9.65
CA GLU A 216 -3.50 12.25 9.37
C GLU A 216 -2.14 12.96 9.22
N LEU A 217 -1.18 12.61 10.08
CA LEU A 217 0.15 13.18 9.98
C LEU A 217 0.93 12.66 8.77
N LEU A 218 0.80 11.38 8.41
CA LEU A 218 1.36 10.86 7.17
C LEU A 218 0.82 11.63 5.96
N GLY A 219 -0.49 11.93 5.93
CA GLY A 219 -1.09 12.76 4.89
C GLY A 219 -0.47 14.15 4.80
N ARG A 220 -0.23 14.80 5.94
CA ARG A 220 0.46 16.11 5.99
C ARG A 220 1.90 16.04 5.52
N ILE A 221 2.63 14.97 5.87
CA ILE A 221 3.99 14.72 5.36
C ILE A 221 3.96 14.52 3.85
N ALA A 222 3.05 13.70 3.33
CA ALA A 222 2.90 13.47 1.89
C ALA A 222 2.62 14.78 1.14
N THR A 223 1.69 15.61 1.63
CA THR A 223 1.42 16.94 1.08
C THR A 223 2.66 17.84 1.12
N HIS A 224 3.40 17.86 2.23
CA HIS A 224 4.63 18.63 2.35
C HIS A 224 5.71 18.20 1.33
N LEU A 225 5.78 16.90 1.03
CA LEU A 225 6.74 16.36 0.07
C LEU A 225 6.34 16.62 -1.39
N GLN A 226 5.03 16.70 -1.66
CA GLN A 226 4.46 17.01 -2.98
C GLN A 226 4.37 18.51 -3.25
N ASP A 227 4.54 19.36 -2.22
CA ASP A 227 4.55 20.81 -2.38
C ASP A 227 5.80 21.26 -3.16
N VAL A 228 5.60 22.15 -4.13
CA VAL A 228 6.69 22.73 -4.93
C VAL A 228 7.49 23.76 -4.11
N HIS A 229 6.89 24.35 -3.08
CA HIS A 229 7.46 25.46 -2.29
C HIS A 229 7.72 25.07 -0.83
N VAL A 230 8.52 24.02 -0.63
CA VAL A 230 8.76 23.40 0.68
C VAL A 230 9.57 24.29 1.65
N PRO A 231 9.02 24.72 2.81
CA PRO A 231 9.80 25.38 3.84
C PRO A 231 10.68 24.38 4.60
N LYS A 232 11.98 24.65 4.75
CA LYS A 232 12.93 23.76 5.48
C LYS A 232 12.57 23.55 6.95
N GLU A 233 12.00 24.56 7.61
CA GLU A 233 11.61 24.49 9.03
C GLU A 233 10.46 23.50 9.29
N ALA A 234 9.70 23.13 8.25
CA ALA A 234 8.58 22.21 8.38
C ALA A 234 9.04 20.76 8.66
N VAL A 235 10.25 20.35 8.24
CA VAL A 235 10.74 18.98 8.46
C VAL A 235 10.90 18.67 9.94
N HIS A 236 11.56 19.54 10.71
CA HIS A 236 11.76 19.37 12.15
C HIS A 236 10.44 19.37 12.92
N ASN A 237 9.49 20.22 12.49
CA ASN A 237 8.18 20.30 13.11
C ASN A 237 7.35 19.04 12.84
N LEU A 238 7.31 18.57 11.59
CA LEU A 238 6.62 17.32 11.22
C LEU A 238 7.24 16.10 11.90
N ASP A 239 8.56 16.07 12.04
CA ASP A 239 9.31 15.03 12.74
C ASP A 239 8.98 14.99 14.25
N ALA A 240 8.92 16.14 14.91
CA ALA A 240 8.49 16.24 16.31
C ALA A 240 7.02 15.81 16.50
N GLN A 241 6.14 16.21 15.58
CA GLN A 241 4.75 15.76 15.58
C GLN A 241 4.65 14.24 15.36
N LEU A 242 5.52 13.65 14.52
CA LEU A 242 5.49 12.23 14.22
C LEU A 242 5.95 11.38 15.39
N ARG A 243 6.98 11.82 16.11
CA ARG A 243 7.34 11.18 17.39
C ARG A 243 6.24 11.31 18.42
N THR A 244 5.59 12.46 18.52
CA THR A 244 4.47 12.67 19.45
C THR A 244 3.30 11.76 19.11
N ALA A 245 2.93 11.64 17.83
CA ALA A 245 1.87 10.76 17.37
C ALA A 245 2.22 9.28 17.64
N ARG A 246 3.46 8.85 17.34
CA ARG A 246 3.94 7.49 17.61
C ARG A 246 3.94 7.16 19.11
N ALA A 247 4.40 8.08 19.95
CA ALA A 247 4.39 7.91 21.41
C ALA A 247 2.98 7.93 22.01
N GLY A 248 2.05 8.65 21.37
CA GLY A 248 0.64 8.72 21.74
C GLY A 248 -0.18 7.50 21.33
N VAL A 249 0.38 6.56 20.55
CA VAL A 249 -0.30 5.30 20.22
C VAL A 249 -0.58 4.53 21.52
N PRO A 250 -1.83 4.11 21.79
CA PRO A 250 -2.17 3.38 23.00
C PRO A 250 -1.34 2.11 23.19
N ALA A 251 -0.96 1.79 24.43
CA ALA A 251 -0.07 0.67 24.76
C ALA A 251 -0.51 -0.68 24.16
N TYR A 252 -1.81 -0.91 24.02
CA TYR A 252 -2.35 -2.11 23.38
C TYR A 252 -1.90 -2.29 21.92
N TYR A 253 -1.70 -1.18 21.20
CA TYR A 253 -1.32 -1.12 19.78
C TYR A 253 0.16 -0.80 19.54
N GLN A 254 0.99 -0.73 20.58
CA GLN A 254 2.45 -0.59 20.44
C GLN A 254 3.10 -1.95 20.12
N VAL A 255 4.11 -1.95 19.25
CA VAL A 255 4.88 -3.15 18.90
C VAL A 255 5.65 -3.64 20.12
N ARG A 256 5.66 -4.96 20.30
CA ARG A 256 6.41 -5.67 21.34
C ARG A 256 7.24 -6.78 20.69
N PRO A 257 8.35 -7.23 21.31
CA PRO A 257 9.07 -8.41 20.85
C PRO A 257 8.11 -9.60 20.66
N ILE A 258 8.32 -10.39 19.61
CA ILE A 258 7.40 -11.47 19.25
C ILE A 258 7.37 -12.56 20.34
N GLU A 259 8.47 -12.71 21.06
CA GLU A 259 8.67 -13.62 22.19
C GLU A 259 7.81 -13.23 23.40
N GLU A 260 7.43 -11.96 23.53
CA GLU A 260 6.54 -11.47 24.59
C GLU A 260 5.05 -11.56 24.20
N ALA A 261 4.76 -11.87 22.93
CA ALA A 261 3.41 -11.90 22.37
C ALA A 261 2.82 -13.33 22.26
N LEU A 262 3.32 -14.30 23.05
CA LEU A 262 2.99 -15.72 22.91
C LEU A 262 1.49 -16.05 23.00
N ILE A 263 0.77 -15.32 23.86
CA ILE A 263 -0.69 -15.49 24.09
C ILE A 263 -1.53 -14.49 23.29
N ASP A 264 -0.90 -13.56 22.56
CA ASP A 264 -1.64 -12.57 21.80
C ASP A 264 -2.23 -13.20 20.53
N PRO A 265 -3.48 -12.86 20.16
CA PRO A 265 -4.03 -13.27 18.88
C PRO A 265 -3.22 -12.68 17.71
N ALA A 266 -3.04 -13.45 16.64
CA ALA A 266 -2.27 -13.05 15.46
C ALA A 266 -2.73 -11.71 14.86
N TYR A 267 -4.03 -11.42 14.88
CA TYR A 267 -4.57 -10.15 14.39
C TYR A 267 -4.17 -8.93 15.24
N VAL A 268 -3.91 -9.12 16.54
CA VAL A 268 -3.44 -8.04 17.43
C VAL A 268 -1.99 -7.72 17.11
N ILE A 269 -1.16 -8.76 16.94
CA ILE A 269 0.24 -8.64 16.52
C ILE A 269 0.30 -7.86 15.20
N MET A 270 -0.48 -8.28 14.21
CA MET A 270 -0.58 -7.61 12.91
C MET A 270 -0.99 -6.14 13.00
N ARG A 271 -1.95 -5.81 13.89
CA ARG A 271 -2.40 -4.43 14.11
C ARG A 271 -1.29 -3.55 14.68
N ARG A 272 -0.47 -4.06 15.60
CA ARG A 272 0.65 -3.30 16.19
C ARG A 272 1.68 -2.94 15.12
N TYR A 273 2.11 -3.92 14.33
CA TYR A 273 3.01 -3.68 13.21
C TYR A 273 2.40 -2.72 12.20
N ALA A 274 1.11 -2.83 11.90
CA ALA A 274 0.44 -1.93 10.95
C ALA A 274 0.44 -0.46 11.41
N VAL A 275 0.20 -0.16 12.70
CA VAL A 275 0.26 1.22 13.19
C VAL A 275 1.69 1.76 13.14
N ASP A 276 2.65 0.99 13.65
CA ASP A 276 4.03 1.45 13.73
C ASP A 276 4.69 1.58 12.36
N GLN A 277 4.33 0.70 11.41
CA GLN A 277 4.81 0.79 10.04
C GLN A 277 4.41 2.12 9.36
N ILE A 278 3.19 2.61 9.59
CA ILE A 278 2.77 3.93 9.07
C ILE A 278 3.67 5.04 9.63
N CYS A 279 4.08 4.95 10.91
CA CYS A 279 5.05 5.88 11.49
C CYS A 279 6.44 5.75 10.84
N LEU A 280 6.94 4.53 10.65
CA LEU A 280 8.24 4.26 10.04
C LEU A 280 8.30 4.79 8.60
N THR A 281 7.25 4.55 7.81
CA THR A 281 7.09 5.13 6.47
C THR A 281 7.18 6.64 6.52
N GLY A 282 6.47 7.28 7.47
CA GLY A 282 6.54 8.73 7.70
C GLY A 282 7.97 9.23 7.96
N PHE A 283 8.76 8.54 8.81
CA PHE A 283 10.15 8.92 9.07
C PHE A 283 11.03 8.74 7.82
N CYS A 284 10.90 7.63 7.10
CA CYS A 284 11.66 7.36 5.89
C CYS A 284 11.44 8.45 4.84
N ILE A 285 10.18 8.75 4.51
CA ILE A 285 9.87 9.73 3.46
C ILE A 285 10.18 11.17 3.87
N LEU A 286 9.98 11.53 5.14
CA LEU A 286 10.24 12.87 5.63
C LEU A 286 11.74 13.19 5.60
N HIS A 287 12.58 12.22 5.93
CA HIS A 287 14.02 12.44 6.08
C HIS A 287 14.88 12.01 4.88
N ARG A 288 14.32 11.33 3.86
CA ARG A 288 15.10 10.86 2.69
C ARG A 288 15.91 11.96 1.99
N LYS A 289 15.38 13.17 1.84
CA LYS A 289 16.10 14.31 1.22
C LYS A 289 17.28 14.74 2.10
N GLY A 290 17.06 14.81 3.42
CA GLY A 290 18.12 15.11 4.41
C GLY A 290 19.19 14.02 4.47
N MET A 291 18.82 12.75 4.32
CA MET A 291 19.76 11.63 4.25
C MET A 291 20.83 11.82 3.17
N VAL A 292 20.43 12.31 1.98
CA VAL A 292 21.35 12.61 0.88
C VAL A 292 22.18 13.86 1.15
N ALA A 293 21.55 14.89 1.70
CA ALA A 293 22.16 16.18 1.99
C ALA A 293 23.24 16.09 3.08
N ALA A 294 23.15 15.10 3.98
CA ALA A 294 24.11 14.86 5.08
C ALA A 294 25.56 14.67 4.63
N ARG A 295 25.81 14.41 3.33
CA ARG A 295 27.17 14.39 2.76
C ARG A 295 27.83 15.76 2.69
N PHE A 296 27.02 16.81 2.60
CA PHE A 296 27.46 18.18 2.34
C PHE A 296 27.08 19.13 3.50
N ASP A 297 26.13 18.71 4.34
CA ASP A 297 25.57 19.52 5.42
C ASP A 297 25.49 18.72 6.73
N GLU A 298 26.22 19.19 7.75
CA GLU A 298 26.26 18.56 9.07
C GLU A 298 24.90 18.60 9.79
N HIS A 299 24.08 19.64 9.52
CA HIS A 299 22.73 19.74 10.10
C HIS A 299 21.81 18.61 9.62
N SER A 300 22.13 17.99 8.48
CA SER A 300 21.34 16.91 7.90
C SER A 300 21.72 15.50 8.43
N ILE A 301 22.76 15.39 9.29
CA ILE A 301 23.17 14.11 9.91
C ILE A 301 22.03 13.48 10.70
N TYR A 302 21.26 14.29 11.43
CA TYR A 302 20.10 13.80 12.16
C TYR A 302 19.06 13.15 11.24
N SER A 303 18.75 13.78 10.11
CA SER A 303 17.81 13.24 9.13
C SER A 303 18.31 11.92 8.55
N ARG A 304 19.61 11.84 8.22
CA ARG A 304 20.24 10.59 7.81
C ARG A 304 20.02 9.48 8.84
N LYS A 305 20.28 9.79 10.12
CA LYS A 305 20.09 8.84 11.22
C LYS A 305 18.64 8.36 11.35
N ALA A 306 17.70 9.30 11.44
CA ALA A 306 16.28 9.00 11.59
C ALA A 306 15.73 8.16 10.43
N CYS A 307 16.12 8.49 9.19
CA CYS A 307 15.70 7.75 7.99
C CYS A 307 16.15 6.29 8.03
N ILE A 308 17.43 6.06 8.33
CA ILE A 308 18.04 4.73 8.31
C ILE A 308 17.62 3.89 9.51
N ASP A 309 17.48 4.47 10.71
CA ASP A 309 16.96 3.75 11.86
C ASP A 309 15.51 3.28 11.62
N ALA A 310 14.69 4.11 10.97
CA ALA A 310 13.35 3.72 10.55
C ALA A 310 13.37 2.62 9.48
N ALA A 311 14.22 2.75 8.45
CA ALA A 311 14.36 1.75 7.40
C ALA A 311 14.84 0.38 7.93
N MET A 312 15.81 0.38 8.85
CA MET A 312 16.29 -0.85 9.49
C MET A 312 15.20 -1.52 10.33
N THR A 313 14.44 -0.74 11.10
CA THR A 313 13.29 -1.26 11.88
C THR A 313 12.24 -1.87 10.96
N MET A 314 12.00 -1.25 9.81
CA MET A 314 11.04 -1.72 8.82
C MET A 314 11.46 -3.03 8.14
N LEU A 315 12.75 -3.22 7.84
CA LEU A 315 13.27 -4.52 7.36
C LEU A 315 13.26 -5.60 8.44
N GLU A 316 13.44 -5.23 9.71
CA GLU A 316 13.26 -6.18 10.82
C GLU A 316 11.80 -6.66 10.89
N TYR A 317 10.83 -5.77 10.67
CA TYR A 317 9.41 -6.14 10.61
C TYR A 317 9.12 -7.07 9.43
N GLN A 318 9.75 -6.84 8.27
CA GLN A 318 9.69 -7.76 7.13
C GLN A 318 10.21 -9.15 7.51
N ASN A 319 11.37 -9.22 8.16
CA ASN A 319 12.01 -10.48 8.56
C ASN A 319 11.17 -11.26 9.58
N VAL A 320 10.75 -10.61 10.68
CA VAL A 320 9.90 -11.24 11.71
C VAL A 320 8.60 -11.73 11.08
N ARG A 321 7.95 -10.91 10.24
CA ARG A 321 6.70 -11.31 9.60
C ARG A 321 6.89 -12.49 8.65
N HIS A 322 7.97 -12.52 7.88
CA HIS A 322 8.29 -13.66 7.00
C HIS A 322 8.49 -14.94 7.80
N HIS A 323 9.33 -14.88 8.85
CA HIS A 323 9.62 -16.03 9.71
C HIS A 323 8.35 -16.57 10.39
N GLU A 324 7.57 -15.69 11.00
CA GLU A 324 6.34 -16.06 11.71
C GLU A 324 5.22 -16.53 10.78
N SER A 325 5.29 -16.22 9.48
CA SER A 325 4.33 -16.71 8.48
C SER A 325 4.68 -18.12 7.96
N LYS A 326 5.84 -18.67 8.33
CA LYS A 326 6.21 -20.06 7.99
C LYS A 326 5.42 -21.06 8.84
N PRO A 327 5.32 -22.33 8.39
CA PRO A 327 4.67 -23.38 9.18
C PRO A 327 5.24 -23.46 10.61
N GLY A 328 4.36 -23.44 11.60
CA GLY A 328 4.72 -23.43 13.03
C GLY A 328 4.87 -22.03 13.65
N GLY A 329 4.96 -20.97 12.84
CA GLY A 329 5.01 -19.59 13.32
C GLY A 329 3.64 -19.04 13.75
N ARG A 330 3.65 -17.90 14.46
CA ARG A 330 2.46 -17.24 15.03
C ARG A 330 1.55 -16.65 13.97
N LEU A 331 2.08 -16.35 12.79
CA LEU A 331 1.37 -15.76 11.66
C LEU A 331 1.15 -16.77 10.51
N ALA A 332 1.38 -18.07 10.74
CA ALA A 332 1.28 -19.11 9.71
C ALA A 332 -0.08 -19.12 8.98
N GLY A 333 -1.17 -18.89 9.71
CA GLY A 333 -2.53 -18.81 9.14
C GLY A 333 -2.83 -17.52 8.38
N LEU A 334 -1.90 -16.57 8.34
CA LEU A 334 -2.07 -15.24 7.75
C LEU A 334 -1.07 -14.97 6.61
N ARG A 335 -0.41 -16.00 6.06
CA ARG A 335 0.57 -15.84 4.98
C ARG A 335 0.01 -15.08 3.77
N GLY A 336 -1.22 -15.38 3.35
CA GLY A 336 -1.89 -14.75 2.21
C GLY A 336 -2.34 -13.30 2.45
N THR A 337 -2.24 -12.80 3.69
CA THR A 337 -2.84 -11.52 4.06
C THR A 337 -1.85 -10.35 4.00
N MET A 338 -0.81 -10.48 3.19
CA MET A 338 0.20 -9.46 2.97
C MET A 338 -0.26 -8.48 1.90
N LEU A 339 -0.63 -7.28 2.36
CA LEU A 339 -1.09 -6.19 1.50
C LEU A 339 0.05 -5.57 0.69
N SER A 340 -0.24 -5.13 -0.54
CA SER A 340 0.73 -4.47 -1.43
C SER A 340 1.32 -3.19 -0.82
N PHE A 341 0.55 -2.46 -0.01
CA PHE A 341 1.06 -1.30 0.73
C PHE A 341 2.25 -1.65 1.62
N THR A 342 2.16 -2.78 2.34
CA THR A 342 3.24 -3.19 3.25
C THR A 342 4.51 -3.60 2.48
N LYS A 343 4.32 -4.22 1.32
CA LYS A 343 5.40 -4.64 0.41
C LYS A 343 6.18 -3.43 -0.13
N ASN A 344 5.47 -2.42 -0.62
CA ASN A 344 6.06 -1.16 -1.10
C ASN A 344 6.91 -0.47 -0.03
N ASP A 345 6.41 -0.40 1.21
CA ASP A 345 7.14 0.20 2.34
C ASP A 345 8.48 -0.52 2.59
N TRP A 346 8.49 -1.85 2.64
CA TRP A 346 9.71 -2.62 2.86
C TRP A 346 10.72 -2.46 1.73
N LEU A 347 10.25 -2.38 0.48
CA LEU A 347 11.09 -2.10 -0.66
C LEU A 347 11.71 -0.69 -0.54
N LEU A 348 10.92 0.32 -0.18
CA LEU A 348 11.42 1.67 0.09
C LEU A 348 12.54 1.65 1.15
N ALA A 349 12.35 0.95 2.27
CA ALA A 349 13.40 0.81 3.30
C ALA A 349 14.69 0.20 2.74
N ALA A 350 14.58 -0.93 2.04
CA ALA A 350 15.76 -1.61 1.49
C ALA A 350 16.51 -0.69 0.52
N MET A 351 15.78 0.05 -0.31
CA MET A 351 16.39 0.95 -1.29
C MET A 351 17.04 2.18 -0.65
N LEU A 352 16.47 2.73 0.42
CA LEU A 352 17.09 3.79 1.21
C LEU A 352 18.42 3.33 1.84
N ILE A 353 18.47 2.11 2.37
CA ILE A 353 19.69 1.53 2.93
C ILE A 353 20.73 1.27 1.83
N CYS A 354 20.34 0.69 0.69
CA CYS A 354 21.21 0.52 -0.46
C CYS A 354 21.84 1.85 -0.90
N LEU A 355 21.05 2.91 -0.93
CA LEU A 355 21.53 4.22 -1.29
C LEU A 355 22.51 4.76 -0.26
N ASP A 356 22.19 4.73 1.04
CA ASP A 356 23.08 5.22 2.09
C ASP A 356 24.46 4.55 2.04
N ILE A 357 24.49 3.22 1.87
CA ILE A 357 25.74 2.47 1.73
C ILE A 357 26.53 2.93 0.50
N HIS A 358 25.86 3.11 -0.64
CA HIS A 358 26.50 3.57 -1.87
C HIS A 358 27.10 4.98 -1.71
N LEU A 359 26.33 5.92 -1.13
CA LEU A 359 26.76 7.29 -0.89
C LEU A 359 27.95 7.36 0.08
N SER A 360 27.94 6.53 1.12
CA SER A 360 29.05 6.41 2.09
C SER A 360 30.32 5.90 1.42
N THR A 361 30.19 4.87 0.57
CA THR A 361 31.31 4.25 -0.14
C THR A 361 31.96 5.23 -1.12
N THR A 362 31.15 6.02 -1.83
CA THR A 362 31.63 7.02 -2.80
C THR A 362 32.31 8.21 -2.12
N THR A 363 31.85 8.60 -0.92
CA THR A 363 32.49 9.67 -0.16
C THR A 363 33.84 9.23 0.39
N ALA A 364 33.96 7.98 0.85
CA ALA A 364 35.20 7.41 1.34
C ALA A 364 36.30 7.26 0.28
N THR A 365 35.94 7.15 -1.01
CA THR A 365 36.92 7.11 -2.11
C THR A 365 37.41 8.50 -2.53
N LYS A 366 36.64 9.56 -2.24
CA LYS A 366 36.97 10.96 -2.59
C LYS A 366 37.56 11.77 -1.44
N SER A 367 37.33 11.36 -0.19
CA SER A 367 37.77 12.06 1.02
C SER A 367 38.52 11.12 1.96
N THR A 368 39.64 11.58 2.52
CA THR A 368 40.38 10.87 3.59
C THR A 368 39.61 10.79 4.91
N ASN A 369 38.43 11.41 5.03
CA ASN A 369 37.60 11.40 6.24
C ASN A 369 36.77 10.12 6.38
N LYS A 370 37.42 8.98 6.67
CA LYS A 370 36.73 7.81 7.26
C LYS A 370 36.08 8.12 8.62
N SER A 371 36.43 9.26 9.24
CA SER A 371 36.05 9.64 10.60
C SER A 371 34.56 9.97 10.79
N SER A 372 33.84 10.46 9.77
CA SER A 372 32.45 10.93 9.96
C SER A 372 31.45 9.77 10.06
N ASP A 373 31.57 8.75 9.21
CA ASP A 373 30.66 7.60 9.25
C ASP A 373 30.88 6.72 10.49
N LEU A 374 32.14 6.57 10.91
CA LEU A 374 32.50 5.91 12.18
C LEU A 374 31.87 6.64 13.39
N SER A 375 31.81 7.98 13.37
CA SER A 375 31.16 8.75 14.43
C SER A 375 29.64 8.66 14.44
N ILE A 376 29.01 8.47 13.27
CA ILE A 376 27.54 8.41 13.16
C ILE A 376 27.03 7.00 13.53
N TRP A 377 27.73 5.96 13.08
CA TRP A 377 27.19 4.59 13.07
C TRP A 377 27.98 3.57 13.91
N GLY A 378 29.21 3.87 14.31
CA GLY A 378 30.12 2.84 14.85
C GLY A 378 30.61 1.88 13.77
N ARG A 379 31.37 0.84 14.15
CA ARG A 379 31.96 -0.11 13.18
C ARG A 379 30.97 -1.15 12.63
N ASP A 380 29.97 -1.54 13.41
CA ASP A 380 29.18 -2.75 13.15
C ASP A 380 27.92 -2.48 12.31
N ARG A 381 27.41 -1.24 12.31
CA ARG A 381 26.14 -0.89 11.66
C ARG A 381 26.12 -1.11 10.15
N ARG A 382 27.26 -0.96 9.48
CA ARG A 382 27.35 -1.23 8.04
C ARG A 382 27.10 -2.72 7.75
N ASP A 383 27.63 -3.60 8.58
CA ASP A 383 27.44 -5.05 8.44
C ASP A 383 26.01 -5.44 8.79
N GLU A 384 25.40 -4.79 9.78
CA GLU A 384 23.97 -4.94 10.08
C GLU A 384 23.09 -4.57 8.88
N MET A 385 23.37 -3.42 8.24
CA MET A 385 22.63 -2.99 7.04
C MET A 385 22.77 -3.99 5.89
N LEU A 386 23.99 -4.48 5.63
CA LEU A 386 24.24 -5.48 4.59
C LEU A 386 23.47 -6.78 4.86
N LYS A 387 23.49 -7.25 6.11
CA LYS A 387 22.75 -8.44 6.52
C LYS A 387 21.23 -8.27 6.38
N ALA A 388 20.71 -7.10 6.73
CA ALA A 388 19.28 -6.78 6.56
C ALA A 388 18.89 -6.78 5.07
N LEU A 389 19.72 -6.20 4.19
CA LEU A 389 19.49 -6.21 2.74
C LEU A 389 19.54 -7.62 2.15
N GLU A 390 20.50 -8.44 2.58
CA GLU A 390 20.62 -9.84 2.13
C GLU A 390 19.40 -10.66 2.56
N THR A 391 18.94 -10.48 3.81
CA THR A 391 17.72 -11.10 4.32
C THR A 391 16.50 -10.67 3.50
N SER A 392 16.34 -9.37 3.25
CA SER A 392 15.26 -8.82 2.44
C SER A 392 15.28 -9.37 1.01
N TYR A 393 16.46 -9.47 0.38
CA TYR A 393 16.63 -10.06 -0.95
C TYR A 393 16.08 -11.49 -1.02
N TYR A 394 16.46 -12.36 -0.07
CA TYR A 394 15.99 -13.75 -0.07
C TYR A 394 14.48 -13.86 0.18
N ILE A 395 13.92 -12.99 1.02
CA ILE A 395 12.47 -12.90 1.22
C ILE A 395 11.77 -12.55 -0.09
N TRP A 396 12.21 -11.49 -0.78
CA TRP A 396 11.63 -11.10 -2.07
C TRP A 396 11.82 -12.17 -3.14
N LYS A 397 12.98 -12.83 -3.16
CA LYS A 397 13.27 -13.90 -4.11
C LYS A 397 12.31 -15.08 -3.96
N GLU A 398 11.90 -15.41 -2.75
CA GLU A 398 10.92 -16.46 -2.50
C GLU A 398 9.56 -16.16 -3.14
N TYR A 399 9.11 -14.90 -3.10
CA TYR A 399 7.81 -14.48 -3.65
C TYR A 399 7.87 -14.07 -5.14
N SER A 400 9.06 -14.09 -5.76
CA SER A 400 9.28 -13.56 -7.11
C SER A 400 8.53 -14.31 -8.23
N ALA A 401 8.08 -15.54 -7.98
CA ALA A 401 7.28 -16.31 -8.94
C ALA A 401 5.80 -15.90 -8.97
N GLU A 402 5.30 -15.29 -7.88
CA GLU A 402 3.87 -15.00 -7.68
C GLU A 402 3.55 -13.50 -7.76
N SER A 403 4.56 -12.62 -7.58
CA SER A 403 4.39 -11.17 -7.62
C SER A 403 5.45 -10.52 -8.51
N ALA A 404 4.97 -9.69 -9.45
CA ALA A 404 5.83 -8.92 -10.32
C ALA A 404 6.63 -7.86 -9.54
N GLU A 405 6.04 -7.27 -8.50
CA GLU A 405 6.73 -6.36 -7.58
C GLU A 405 7.85 -7.09 -6.82
N ALA A 406 7.58 -8.29 -6.29
CA ALA A 406 8.58 -9.10 -5.61
C ALA A 406 9.75 -9.50 -6.53
N LEU A 407 9.46 -9.83 -7.79
CA LEU A 407 10.49 -10.09 -8.80
C LEU A 407 11.37 -8.86 -9.01
N LYS A 408 10.76 -7.69 -9.27
CA LYS A 408 11.49 -6.43 -9.46
C LYS A 408 12.32 -6.05 -8.23
N ALA A 409 11.76 -6.18 -7.03
CA ALA A 409 12.44 -5.94 -5.77
C ALA A 409 13.67 -6.84 -5.62
N SER A 410 13.52 -8.15 -5.87
CA SER A 410 14.63 -9.10 -5.79
C SER A 410 15.73 -8.77 -6.80
N GLU A 411 15.38 -8.32 -8.01
CA GLU A 411 16.35 -7.94 -9.05
C GLU A 411 17.08 -6.64 -8.71
N ALA A 412 16.37 -5.64 -8.18
CA ALA A 412 16.95 -4.39 -7.72
C ALA A 412 17.97 -4.62 -6.61
N LEU A 413 17.57 -5.39 -5.59
CA LEU A 413 18.44 -5.72 -4.46
C LEU A 413 19.62 -6.57 -4.88
N ALA A 414 19.45 -7.52 -5.80
CA ALA A 414 20.56 -8.29 -6.35
C ALA A 414 21.59 -7.40 -7.05
N ALA A 415 21.12 -6.46 -7.90
CA ALA A 415 22.00 -5.52 -8.60
C ALA A 415 22.76 -4.61 -7.62
N MET A 416 22.09 -4.10 -6.58
CA MET A 416 22.72 -3.25 -5.57
C MET A 416 23.72 -4.02 -4.70
N LEU A 417 23.37 -5.22 -4.24
CA LEU A 417 24.26 -6.07 -3.44
C LEU A 417 25.50 -6.50 -4.23
N ALA A 418 25.36 -6.81 -5.53
CA ALA A 418 26.51 -7.13 -6.38
C ALA A 418 27.49 -5.96 -6.53
N LYS A 419 26.99 -4.71 -6.56
CA LYS A 419 27.84 -3.51 -6.60
C LYS A 419 28.53 -3.22 -5.27
N ILE A 420 27.81 -3.42 -4.16
CA ILE A 420 28.29 -3.10 -2.82
C ILE A 420 29.24 -4.18 -2.28
N ARG A 421 29.02 -5.45 -2.67
CA ARG A 421 29.79 -6.61 -2.21
C ARG A 421 29.97 -7.61 -3.36
N PRO A 422 30.94 -7.39 -4.26
CA PRO A 422 31.19 -8.25 -5.42
C PRO A 422 31.52 -9.70 -5.06
N GLU A 423 32.03 -9.93 -3.85
CA GLU A 423 32.44 -11.25 -3.34
C GLU A 423 31.27 -12.11 -2.82
N SER A 424 30.04 -11.60 -2.78
CA SER A 424 28.88 -12.30 -2.19
C SER A 424 28.38 -13.50 -3.02
N GLY A 425 28.86 -13.67 -4.25
CA GLY A 425 28.41 -14.74 -5.15
C GLY A 425 26.95 -14.62 -5.62
N ILE A 426 26.27 -13.50 -5.35
CA ILE A 426 24.90 -13.23 -5.82
C ILE A 426 24.94 -13.02 -7.33
N MET A 427 24.56 -14.05 -8.10
CA MET A 427 24.46 -13.95 -9.55
C MET A 427 23.27 -13.08 -9.94
N THR A 428 23.55 -11.95 -10.57
CA THR A 428 22.53 -11.13 -11.22
C THR A 428 22.33 -11.64 -12.66
N LYS A 429 21.13 -11.51 -13.20
CA LYS A 429 20.87 -11.73 -14.65
C LYS A 429 21.59 -10.71 -15.55
N TYR A 430 22.25 -9.72 -14.96
CA TYR A 430 22.91 -8.59 -15.62
C TYR A 430 24.43 -8.74 -15.71
N GLY A 431 24.99 -9.89 -15.28
CA GLY A 431 26.42 -10.13 -15.32
C GLY A 431 27.18 -9.35 -14.25
N GLY A 432 28.28 -9.93 -13.75
CA GLY A 432 29.20 -9.21 -12.89
C GLY A 432 29.82 -8.05 -13.67
N VAL A 433 29.82 -6.85 -13.10
CA VAL A 433 30.67 -5.77 -13.61
C VAL A 433 32.10 -6.29 -13.53
N PRO A 434 32.87 -6.36 -14.64
CA PRO A 434 34.26 -6.73 -14.55
C PRO A 434 34.98 -5.66 -13.74
N GLY A 435 35.35 -6.02 -12.50
CA GLY A 435 36.30 -5.26 -11.73
C GLY A 435 37.58 -5.12 -12.54
N SER A 436 38.16 -3.92 -12.52
CA SER A 436 39.42 -3.58 -13.17
C SER A 436 40.51 -4.62 -12.87
N SER A 437 40.78 -5.51 -13.82
CA SER A 437 41.99 -6.33 -13.84
C SER A 437 42.79 -6.00 -15.09
N SER A 438 44.06 -5.70 -14.84
CA SER A 438 45.09 -5.16 -15.71
C SER A 438 45.18 -5.73 -17.13
N CYS A 439 45.60 -4.85 -18.04
CA CYS A 439 46.15 -5.11 -19.37
C CYS A 439 46.90 -6.45 -19.50
N ALA A 440 46.52 -7.25 -20.49
CA ALA A 440 47.43 -8.15 -21.18
C ALA A 440 46.95 -8.38 -22.63
N ASN A 441 47.84 -8.07 -23.57
CA ASN A 441 47.71 -8.29 -25.02
C ASN A 441 47.42 -9.76 -25.38
N GLY A 442 46.57 -9.98 -26.39
CA GLY A 442 46.39 -11.31 -26.99
C GLY A 442 45.48 -11.29 -28.22
N ARG A 443 46.12 -11.24 -29.39
CA ARG A 443 45.66 -11.30 -30.79
C ARG A 443 44.35 -12.03 -31.13
N SER A 444 43.67 -11.45 -32.13
CA SER A 444 42.63 -12.05 -32.99
C SER A 444 42.93 -13.46 -33.48
N GLU A 445 41.89 -14.29 -33.54
CA GLU A 445 41.67 -15.25 -34.62
C GLU A 445 40.17 -15.53 -34.76
N SER A 446 39.76 -15.84 -35.98
CA SER A 446 38.39 -15.75 -36.52
C SER A 446 37.93 -17.09 -37.12
N VAL A 447 36.59 -17.22 -37.28
CA VAL A 447 35.83 -18.09 -38.25
C VAL A 447 35.42 -19.50 -37.73
N PRO A 448 34.29 -20.15 -38.17
CA PRO A 448 32.97 -19.69 -38.65
C PRO A 448 31.74 -20.38 -37.98
N ASP A 449 30.56 -19.88 -38.38
CA ASP A 449 29.19 -20.37 -38.21
C ASP A 449 28.94 -21.88 -38.41
N SER A 450 28.00 -22.41 -37.60
CA SER A 450 27.20 -23.57 -37.99
C SER A 450 25.73 -23.40 -37.56
N ASN A 451 24.86 -23.46 -38.56
CA ASN A 451 23.40 -23.42 -38.46
C ASN A 451 22.85 -24.66 -37.73
N MET A 452 22.00 -24.47 -36.72
CA MET A 452 20.88 -25.37 -36.45
C MET A 452 19.62 -24.61 -36.08
N THR A 453 18.55 -24.95 -36.80
CA THR A 453 17.21 -24.38 -36.81
C THR A 453 16.32 -25.01 -35.73
N SER A 454 15.32 -24.24 -35.28
CA SER A 454 14.10 -24.63 -34.52
C SER A 454 14.27 -24.75 -32.99
N CYS A 455 13.47 -24.12 -32.12
CA CYS A 455 12.04 -23.86 -32.18
C CYS A 455 11.69 -22.61 -31.33
N ALA A 456 10.93 -21.66 -31.88
CA ALA A 456 10.50 -20.44 -31.19
C ALA A 456 9.24 -20.67 -30.33
N PRO A 457 9.17 -20.21 -29.08
CA PRO A 457 7.90 -19.95 -28.40
C PRO A 457 7.37 -18.58 -28.83
N LEU A 458 6.05 -18.47 -29.03
CA LEU A 458 5.34 -17.25 -29.39
C LEU A 458 5.77 -16.06 -28.50
N GLN A 459 6.33 -15.03 -29.13
CA GLN A 459 6.52 -13.73 -28.50
C GLN A 459 5.16 -13.03 -28.42
N SER A 460 4.60 -12.92 -27.21
CA SER A 460 3.59 -11.91 -26.92
C SER A 460 4.27 -10.54 -26.97
N SER A 461 4.00 -9.79 -28.03
CA SER A 461 4.46 -8.41 -28.20
C SER A 461 3.72 -7.48 -27.23
N THR A 462 4.13 -7.45 -25.97
CA THR A 462 3.90 -6.29 -25.11
C THR A 462 5.05 -5.31 -25.35
N SER A 463 4.73 -4.15 -25.91
CA SER A 463 5.65 -3.02 -26.09
C SER A 463 6.29 -2.65 -24.75
N ARG A 464 7.54 -3.08 -24.56
CA ARG A 464 8.33 -2.87 -23.36
C ARG A 464 9.07 -1.53 -23.47
N ALA A 465 8.35 -0.43 -23.31
CA ALA A 465 8.93 0.88 -23.04
C ALA A 465 8.72 1.22 -21.56
N GLY A 466 9.56 0.65 -20.71
CA GLY A 466 9.67 0.98 -19.29
C GLY A 466 11.12 0.85 -18.89
N LEU A 467 11.66 1.86 -18.18
CA LEU A 467 13.02 1.84 -17.64
C LEU A 467 13.26 0.50 -16.93
N GLN A 468 14.35 -0.18 -17.28
CA GLN A 468 14.74 -1.35 -16.53
C GLN A 468 15.28 -0.85 -15.17
N VAL A 469 14.69 -1.35 -14.08
CA VAL A 469 15.12 -1.12 -12.69
C VAL A 469 16.65 -1.01 -12.46
N PRO A 470 17.52 -1.79 -13.13
CA PRO A 470 18.97 -1.68 -12.96
C PRO A 470 19.56 -0.35 -13.46
N ASP A 471 18.92 0.33 -14.40
CA ASP A 471 19.46 1.53 -15.05
C ASP A 471 19.35 2.76 -14.13
N MET A 472 18.25 2.90 -13.39
CA MET A 472 18.08 3.97 -12.38
C MET A 472 19.12 3.88 -11.25
N PHE A 473 19.58 2.65 -10.97
CA PHE A 473 20.65 2.39 -10.00
C PHE A 473 22.01 2.15 -10.68
N ALA A 474 22.13 2.38 -12.00
CA ALA A 474 23.41 2.34 -12.71
C ALA A 474 24.33 3.47 -12.23
N GLU A 475 23.77 4.66 -12.01
CA GLU A 475 24.45 5.88 -11.55
C GLU A 475 23.81 6.48 -10.27
N PRO A 476 23.97 5.85 -9.09
CA PRO A 476 23.21 6.22 -7.89
C PRO A 476 23.58 7.58 -7.29
N GLY A 477 24.59 8.26 -7.82
CA GLY A 477 24.98 9.62 -7.43
C GLY A 477 24.04 10.72 -7.94
N ASN A 478 23.25 10.41 -8.98
CA ASN A 478 22.31 11.31 -9.66
C ASN A 478 20.87 10.76 -9.63
N ILE A 479 20.50 9.99 -8.61
CA ILE A 479 19.12 9.50 -8.48
C ILE A 479 18.16 10.69 -8.47
N ASP A 480 17.33 10.77 -9.50
CA ASP A 480 16.15 11.62 -9.49
C ASP A 480 15.19 11.04 -8.46
N TRP A 481 15.00 11.76 -7.36
CA TRP A 481 14.11 11.34 -6.28
C TRP A 481 12.66 11.29 -6.73
N ASP A 482 12.28 12.15 -7.67
CA ASP A 482 10.95 12.13 -8.24
C ASP A 482 10.80 10.93 -9.18
N GLU A 483 11.88 10.47 -9.83
CA GLU A 483 11.90 9.24 -10.63
C GLU A 483 11.92 7.98 -9.76
N LEU A 484 12.69 7.97 -8.68
CA LEU A 484 12.69 6.89 -7.67
C LEU A 484 11.32 6.80 -6.99
N ASP A 485 10.75 7.94 -6.63
CA ASP A 485 9.39 8.04 -6.12
C ASP A 485 8.43 7.50 -7.15
N ARG A 486 8.42 8.03 -8.38
CA ARG A 486 7.64 7.47 -9.49
C ARG A 486 7.93 5.99 -9.70
N TYR A 487 9.11 5.45 -9.44
CA TYR A 487 9.34 4.01 -9.58
C TYR A 487 8.61 3.21 -8.49
N PHE A 488 8.59 3.71 -7.24
CA PHE A 488 7.83 3.11 -6.14
C PHE A 488 6.31 3.41 -6.19
N ILE A 489 5.93 4.45 -6.93
CA ILE A 489 4.58 5.02 -7.00
C ILE A 489 3.84 4.65 -8.31
N SER A 490 4.56 4.56 -9.42
CA SER A 490 4.03 4.51 -10.79
C SER A 490 3.99 3.10 -11.37
N THR A 491 3.63 2.10 -10.56
CA THR A 491 3.16 0.81 -11.11
C THR A 491 1.78 0.92 -11.79
N GLY A 492 1.47 2.04 -12.44
CA GLY A 492 0.23 2.26 -13.17
C GLY A 492 0.21 3.35 -14.26
N THR A 493 1.17 4.28 -14.31
CA THR A 493 1.14 5.37 -15.31
C THR A 493 2.54 5.83 -15.70
N ALA A 494 3.10 5.25 -16.76
CA ALA A 494 3.95 6.06 -17.63
C ALA A 494 3.04 7.07 -18.36
N PRO A 495 3.43 8.34 -18.53
CA PRO A 495 2.73 9.20 -19.46
C PRO A 495 2.78 8.52 -20.83
N ALA A 496 1.62 8.36 -21.49
CA ALA A 496 1.60 7.97 -22.88
C ALA A 496 2.49 8.95 -23.63
N THR A 497 3.59 8.47 -24.20
CA THR A 497 4.33 9.24 -25.19
C THR A 497 3.33 9.49 -26.31
N VAL A 498 2.87 10.74 -26.42
CA VAL A 498 2.11 11.19 -27.57
C VAL A 498 3.11 11.17 -28.73
N ASP A 499 3.24 10.01 -29.37
CA ASP A 499 3.83 9.94 -30.68
C ASP A 499 2.90 10.73 -31.60
N ASN A 500 3.26 11.99 -31.84
CA ASN A 500 2.70 12.83 -32.88
C ASN A 500 3.05 12.23 -34.25
N THR A 501 2.40 11.14 -34.60
CA THR A 501 2.25 10.66 -35.97
C THR A 501 0.77 10.47 -36.26
N PHE A 502 0.06 11.60 -36.35
CA PHE A 502 -1.24 11.64 -37.02
C PHE A 502 -1.04 11.33 -38.52
N GLY A 503 -1.08 10.04 -38.86
CA GLY A 503 -1.50 9.57 -40.17
C GLY A 503 -3.03 9.47 -40.16
N SER A 504 -3.68 10.26 -41.00
CA SER A 504 -5.13 10.35 -41.13
C SER A 504 -5.81 8.99 -41.39
N ALA A 505 -6.78 8.63 -40.56
CA ALA A 505 -7.91 7.76 -40.94
C ALA A 505 -9.08 8.01 -39.96
N GLU A 506 -9.88 9.02 -40.29
CA GLU A 506 -11.21 9.26 -39.70
C GLU A 506 -12.19 8.22 -40.28
N ASP A 507 -12.39 7.07 -39.61
CA ASP A 507 -13.34 6.05 -40.08
C ASP A 507 -14.29 5.51 -39.00
N TRP A 508 -14.35 6.11 -37.81
CA TRP A 508 -15.24 5.64 -36.72
C TRP A 508 -16.43 6.56 -36.41
N LEU A 509 -16.62 7.64 -37.18
CA LEU A 509 -17.81 8.49 -37.12
C LEU A 509 -18.67 8.25 -38.38
N ASN A 510 -19.41 7.14 -38.40
CA ASN A 510 -20.63 7.09 -39.19
C ASN A 510 -21.78 6.58 -38.32
N ASN A 511 -22.67 7.53 -38.02
CA ASN A 511 -24.04 7.34 -37.60
C ASN A 511 -24.75 6.41 -38.58
N ASP A 512 -25.35 5.33 -38.09
CA ASP A 512 -26.64 4.78 -38.57
C ASP A 512 -26.96 3.48 -37.81
N LEU A 513 -27.52 3.61 -36.60
CA LEU A 513 -28.13 2.48 -35.87
C LEU A 513 -29.47 2.84 -35.21
N TRP A 514 -30.13 3.88 -35.70
CA TRP A 514 -31.51 4.24 -35.33
C TRP A 514 -32.36 4.57 -36.56
N THR A 515 -32.73 3.55 -37.33
CA THR A 515 -33.90 3.62 -38.21
C THR A 515 -34.81 2.43 -37.93
N MET A 516 -36.02 2.77 -37.48
CA MET A 516 -37.13 1.84 -37.27
C MET A 516 -37.58 1.24 -38.60
N SER A 517 -38.00 -0.03 -38.60
CA SER A 517 -39.08 -0.48 -39.47
C SER A 517 -40.05 -1.37 -38.70
N GLN A 518 -41.25 -0.84 -38.50
CA GLN A 518 -42.47 -1.62 -38.34
C GLN A 518 -42.78 -2.41 -39.63
N ASP A 519 -43.73 -3.33 -39.51
CA ASP A 519 -44.50 -4.04 -40.54
C ASP A 519 -43.98 -5.42 -41.03
N CYS A 520 -44.38 -6.48 -40.32
CA CYS A 520 -45.44 -7.42 -40.75
C CYS A 520 -45.82 -8.39 -39.62
#